data_AF-A0A2D7W6D7-F1
#
_entry.id   AF-A0A2D7W6D7-F1
#
_cell.length_a   1.000
_cell.length_b   1.000
_cell.length_c   1.000
_cell.angle_alpha   90.00
_cell.angle_beta   90.00
_cell.angle_gamma   90.00
#
_symmetry.space_group_name_H-M   'P 1'
#
loop_
_entity.id
_entity.type
_entity.pdbx_description
1 polymer ?
#
loop_
_entity_poly.entity_id
_entity_poly.type
_entity_poly.pdbx_seq_one_letter_code
_entity_poly.pdbx_strand_id
1 'polypeptide(L)'
;MAEYKILGRDPYWMNFYGLMILTAIEVAAVGADLTQAAESLNMSEKGITLWILTIVAIPKFFMIAAIFMHLFGDEDSGVLTLTALFPAFFMLIMILFIGLTHPEAATGLPDWCRPGNYNL
;
A
#
# COMPACT_ATOMS: atom_id res chain seq x y z
N MET A 1 -12.95 -15.88 16.86
CA MET A 1 -13.54 -14.54 17.08
C MET A 1 -12.58 -13.83 18.00
N ALA A 2 -12.05 -12.68 17.60
CA ALA A 2 -11.06 -11.95 18.37
C ALA A 2 -11.60 -11.64 19.78
N GLU A 3 -10.78 -11.89 20.79
CA GLU A 3 -11.17 -11.77 22.20
C GLU A 3 -11.31 -10.29 22.64
N TYR A 4 -10.71 -9.38 21.88
CA TYR A 4 -10.74 -7.94 22.12
C TYR A 4 -11.76 -7.21 21.24
N LYS A 5 -12.35 -6.14 21.79
CA LYS A 5 -13.24 -5.23 21.08
C LYS A 5 -12.51 -3.94 20.76
N ILE A 6 -12.71 -3.41 19.57
CA ILE A 6 -12.22 -2.08 19.21
C ILE A 6 -13.43 -1.14 19.21
N LEU A 7 -13.40 -0.09 20.05
CA LEU A 7 -14.52 0.85 20.26
C LEU A 7 -15.85 0.17 20.63
N GLY A 8 -15.80 -0.95 21.37
CA GLY A 8 -16.98 -1.69 21.80
C GLY A 8 -17.69 -2.50 20.70
N ARG A 9 -17.17 -2.47 19.47
CA ARG A 9 -17.63 -3.27 18.33
C ARG A 9 -16.66 -4.42 18.05
N ASP A 10 -17.15 -5.38 17.29
CA ASP A 10 -16.33 -6.47 16.77
C ASP A 10 -15.21 -5.90 15.86
N PRO A 11 -13.95 -6.31 16.09
CA PRO A 11 -12.80 -5.78 15.35
C PRO A 11 -12.87 -6.07 13.85
N TYR A 12 -13.40 -7.23 13.42
CA TYR A 12 -13.52 -7.55 12.00
C TYR A 12 -14.52 -6.63 11.31
N TRP A 13 -15.64 -6.33 11.98
CA TRP A 13 -16.65 -5.42 11.44
C TRP A 13 -16.10 -4.01 11.25
N MET A 14 -15.37 -3.48 12.23
CA MET A 14 -14.79 -2.15 12.08
C MET A 14 -13.65 -2.13 11.05
N ASN A 15 -12.85 -3.19 11.00
CA ASN A 15 -11.79 -3.34 10.02
C ASN A 15 -12.34 -3.40 8.59
N PHE A 16 -13.41 -4.16 8.38
CA PHE A 16 -14.11 -4.24 7.10
C PHE A 16 -14.59 -2.87 6.63
N TYR A 17 -15.30 -2.13 7.48
CA TYR A 17 -15.79 -0.80 7.11
C TYR A 17 -14.65 0.20 6.85
N GLY A 18 -13.61 0.20 7.69
CA GLY A 18 -12.47 1.07 7.46
C GLY A 18 -11.75 0.77 6.14
N LEU A 19 -11.57 -0.51 5.79
CA LEU A 19 -11.01 -0.91 4.50
C LEU A 19 -11.90 -0.50 3.32
N MET A 20 -13.22 -0.59 3.45
CA MET A 20 -14.15 -0.12 2.43
C MET A 20 -14.05 1.39 2.23
N ILE A 21 -13.96 2.18 3.31
CA ILE A 21 -13.79 3.64 3.22
C ILE A 21 -12.46 4.00 2.56
N LEU A 22 -11.36 3.37 3.00
CA LEU A 22 -10.04 3.59 2.42
C LEU A 22 -10.01 3.22 0.92
N THR A 23 -10.71 2.16 0.53
CA THR A 23 -10.86 1.79 -0.90
C THR A 23 -11.70 2.79 -1.67
N ALA A 24 -12.78 3.31 -1.10
CA ALA A 24 -13.56 4.37 -1.73
C ALA A 24 -12.72 5.63 -1.95
N ILE A 25 -11.82 5.97 -1.01
CA ILE A 25 -10.89 7.09 -1.15
C ILE A 25 -9.91 6.85 -2.32
N GLU A 26 -9.35 5.65 -2.47
CA GLU A 26 -8.46 5.34 -3.60
C GLU A 26 -9.19 5.44 -4.94
N VAL A 27 -10.40 4.86 -5.03
CA VAL A 27 -11.22 4.94 -6.25
C VAL A 27 -11.57 6.39 -6.58
N ALA A 28 -11.92 7.19 -5.56
CA ALA A 28 -12.18 8.61 -5.75
C ALA A 28 -10.91 9.37 -6.18
N ALA A 29 -9.74 9.05 -5.63
CA ALA A 29 -8.48 9.69 -6.00
C ALA A 29 -8.08 9.39 -7.44
N VAL A 30 -8.36 8.21 -7.96
CA VAL A 30 -8.07 7.85 -9.35
C VAL A 30 -9.16 8.34 -10.33
N GLY A 31 -10.41 8.43 -9.86
CA GLY A 31 -11.55 8.78 -10.70
C GLY A 31 -11.94 10.27 -10.73
N ALA A 32 -11.44 11.08 -9.81
CA ALA A 32 -11.74 12.51 -9.74
C ALA A 32 -10.64 13.38 -10.35
N ASP A 33 -11.02 14.55 -10.88
CA ASP A 33 -10.08 15.59 -11.29
C ASP A 33 -9.51 16.29 -10.05
N LEU A 34 -8.21 16.06 -9.82
CA LEU A 34 -7.47 16.59 -8.67
C LEU A 34 -6.64 17.82 -9.03
N THR A 35 -6.82 18.42 -10.22
CA THR A 35 -5.99 19.53 -10.72
C THR A 35 -5.95 20.71 -9.75
N GLN A 36 -7.10 21.14 -9.24
CA GLN A 36 -7.18 22.26 -8.30
C GLN A 36 -6.48 21.96 -6.97
N ALA A 37 -6.61 20.73 -6.47
CA ALA A 37 -5.92 20.29 -5.26
C ALA A 37 -4.41 20.18 -5.50
N ALA A 38 -3.98 19.68 -6.65
CA ALA A 38 -2.59 19.57 -7.06
C ALA A 38 -1.91 20.94 -7.17
N GLU A 39 -2.57 21.92 -7.79
CA GLU A 39 -2.08 23.31 -7.90
C GLU A 39 -1.87 23.95 -6.52
N SER A 40 -2.83 23.76 -5.60
CA SER A 40 -2.72 24.30 -4.23
C SER A 40 -1.54 23.74 -3.42
N LEU A 41 -1.09 22.53 -3.77
CA LEU A 41 0.01 21.83 -3.12
C LEU A 41 1.31 21.91 -3.92
N ASN A 42 1.32 22.64 -5.04
CA ASN A 42 2.46 22.77 -5.95
C ASN A 42 2.97 21.39 -6.45
N MET A 43 2.04 20.50 -6.74
CA MET A 43 2.26 19.12 -7.20
C MET A 43 1.59 18.87 -8.56
N SER A 44 2.02 17.84 -9.28
CA SER A 44 1.30 17.36 -10.45
C SER A 44 0.06 16.54 -10.04
N GLU A 45 -0.96 16.48 -10.90
CA GLU A 45 -2.18 15.69 -10.69
C GLU A 45 -1.87 14.20 -10.43
N LYS A 46 -0.95 13.62 -11.21
CA LYS A 46 -0.45 12.26 -10.98
C LYS A 46 0.31 12.15 -9.66
N GLY A 47 1.04 13.19 -9.29
CA GLY A 47 1.81 13.27 -8.04
C GLY A 47 0.92 13.22 -6.81
N ILE A 48 -0.15 14.03 -6.76
CA ILE A 48 -1.11 14.01 -5.65
C ILE A 48 -1.87 12.69 -5.58
N THR A 49 -2.26 12.13 -6.74
CA THR A 49 -2.94 10.82 -6.81
C THR A 49 -2.08 9.71 -6.23
N LEU A 50 -0.81 9.59 -6.67
CA LEU A 50 0.14 8.62 -6.13
C LEU A 50 0.38 8.81 -4.63
N TRP A 51 0.44 10.04 -4.16
CA TRP A 51 0.58 10.35 -2.74
C TRP A 51 -0.61 9.86 -1.92
N ILE A 52 -1.84 10.09 -2.39
CA ILE A 52 -3.05 9.61 -1.72
C ILE A 52 -3.03 8.08 -1.65
N LEU A 53 -2.77 7.40 -2.78
CA LEU A 53 -2.70 5.93 -2.82
C LEU A 53 -1.64 5.38 -1.86
N THR A 54 -0.46 6.01 -1.81
CA THR A 54 0.64 5.57 -0.94
C THR A 54 0.30 5.75 0.54
N ILE A 55 -0.24 6.92 0.93
CA ILE A 55 -0.65 7.18 2.30
C ILE A 55 -1.75 6.21 2.72
N VAL A 56 -2.73 5.93 1.86
CA VAL A 56 -3.85 5.03 2.16
C VAL A 56 -3.41 3.56 2.25
N ALA A 57 -2.41 3.16 1.47
CA ALA A 57 -1.88 1.79 1.49
C ALA A 57 -1.29 1.40 2.86
N ILE A 58 -0.68 2.34 3.59
CA ILE A 58 -0.06 2.09 4.89
C ILE A 58 -1.09 1.59 5.94
N PRO A 59 -2.14 2.35 6.31
CA PRO A 59 -3.12 1.88 7.28
C PRO A 59 -3.84 0.63 6.79
N LYS A 60 -4.13 0.50 5.48
CA LYS A 60 -4.71 -0.72 4.93
C LYS A 60 -3.86 -1.96 5.18
N PHE A 61 -2.54 -1.84 4.95
CA PHE A 61 -1.61 -2.93 5.19
C PHE A 61 -1.65 -3.38 6.65
N PHE A 62 -1.61 -2.45 7.60
CA PHE A 62 -1.71 -2.78 9.03
C PHE A 62 -3.08 -3.36 9.41
N MET A 63 -4.17 -2.80 8.88
CA MET A 63 -5.53 -3.29 9.09
C MET A 63 -5.71 -4.74 8.64
N ILE A 64 -5.14 -5.11 7.50
CA ILE A 64 -5.18 -6.49 7.00
C ILE A 64 -4.24 -7.38 7.81
N ALA A 65 -2.98 -6.98 7.98
CA ALA A 65 -1.96 -7.78 8.65
C ALA A 65 -2.28 -8.05 10.13
N ALA A 66 -2.59 -6.99 10.89
CA ALA A 66 -2.82 -7.11 12.33
C ALA A 66 -4.16 -7.80 12.64
N ILE A 67 -5.25 -7.44 11.95
CA ILE A 67 -6.61 -7.88 12.33
C ILE A 67 -7.08 -9.08 11.52
N PHE A 68 -6.95 -9.08 10.19
CA PHE A 68 -7.45 -10.20 9.37
C PHE A 68 -6.50 -11.39 9.31
N MET A 69 -5.19 -11.14 9.33
CA MET A 69 -4.19 -12.21 9.33
C MET A 69 -3.74 -12.62 10.74
N HIS A 70 -4.28 -11.98 11.79
CA HIS A 70 -3.91 -12.21 13.20
C HIS A 70 -2.41 -12.14 13.48
N LEU A 71 -1.67 -11.33 12.72
CA LEU A 71 -0.24 -11.14 12.95
C LEU A 71 0.02 -10.28 14.20
N PHE A 72 -1.01 -9.79 14.89
CA PHE A 72 -0.84 -9.02 16.11
C PHE A 72 -1.91 -9.34 17.14
N GLY A 73 -1.49 -9.64 18.37
CA GLY A 73 -2.37 -9.73 19.55
C GLY A 73 -2.76 -11.15 19.99
N ASP A 74 -2.56 -12.16 19.16
CA ASP A 74 -2.79 -13.58 19.51
C ASP A 74 -1.51 -14.24 20.05
N GLU A 75 -1.64 -15.33 20.83
CA GLU A 75 -0.51 -16.02 21.49
C GLU A 75 0.59 -16.44 20.49
N ASP A 76 0.21 -16.86 19.28
CA ASP A 76 1.14 -17.30 18.23
C ASP A 76 1.53 -16.20 17.22
N SER A 77 1.01 -14.98 17.40
CA SER A 77 1.17 -13.88 16.44
C SER A 77 2.63 -13.47 16.21
N GLY A 78 3.50 -13.64 17.20
CA GLY A 78 4.93 -13.35 17.10
C GLY A 78 5.66 -14.24 16.09
N VAL A 79 5.39 -15.55 16.12
CA VAL A 79 6.02 -16.50 15.17
C VAL A 79 5.46 -16.30 13.77
N LEU A 80 4.13 -16.13 13.65
CA LEU A 80 3.48 -15.86 12.36
C LEU A 80 4.02 -14.57 11.71
N THR A 81 4.19 -13.50 12.50
CA THR A 81 4.77 -12.24 12.01
C THR A 81 6.21 -12.42 11.54
N LEU A 82 7.03 -13.14 12.30
CA LEU A 82 8.41 -13.39 11.93
C LEU A 82 8.50 -14.19 10.61
N THR A 83 7.63 -15.19 10.44
CA THR A 83 7.54 -15.97 9.19
C THR A 83 7.01 -15.15 8.01
N ALA A 84 6.19 -14.12 8.25
CA ALA A 84 5.73 -13.19 7.21
C ALA A 84 6.78 -12.13 6.85
N LEU A 85 7.58 -11.67 7.83
CA LEU A 85 8.62 -10.68 7.63
C LEU A 85 9.82 -11.23 6.84
N PHE A 86 10.15 -12.51 6.99
CA PHE A 86 11.26 -13.13 6.25
C PHE A 86 11.12 -13.04 4.71
N PRO A 87 10.00 -13.49 4.09
CA PRO A 87 9.79 -13.33 2.65
C PRO A 87 9.62 -11.85 2.27
N ALA A 88 9.01 -11.01 3.12
CA ALA A 88 8.91 -9.57 2.85
C ALA A 88 10.29 -8.89 2.77
N PHE A 89 11.18 -9.22 3.69
CA PHE A 89 12.58 -8.78 3.65
C PHE A 89 13.27 -9.23 2.37
N PHE A 90 13.11 -10.50 1.99
CA PHE A 90 13.72 -11.02 0.76
C PHE A 90 13.17 -10.31 -0.49
N MET A 91 11.87 -10.07 -0.56
CA MET A 91 11.26 -9.29 -1.65
C MET A 91 11.82 -7.87 -1.73
N LEU A 92 11.99 -7.19 -0.59
CA LEU A 92 12.60 -5.86 -0.55
C LEU A 92 14.06 -5.90 -1.05
N ILE A 93 14.85 -6.88 -0.61
CA ILE A 93 16.23 -7.05 -1.07
C ILE A 93 16.26 -7.33 -2.58
N MET A 94 15.38 -8.20 -3.10
CA MET A 94 15.31 -8.46 -4.54
C MET A 94 14.97 -7.18 -5.32
N ILE A 95 13.99 -6.38 -4.87
CA ILE A 95 13.62 -5.13 -5.55
C ILE A 95 14.77 -4.12 -5.50
N LEU A 96 15.41 -3.92 -4.34
CA LEU A 96 16.45 -2.92 -4.18
C LEU A 96 17.77 -3.32 -4.87
N PHE A 97 18.23 -4.55 -4.71
CA PHE A 97 19.55 -5.00 -5.19
C PHE A 97 19.53 -5.70 -6.56
N ILE A 98 18.41 -6.30 -6.94
CA ILE A 98 18.28 -6.90 -8.27
C ILE A 98 17.49 -5.95 -9.17
N GLY A 99 16.41 -5.39 -8.66
CA GLY A 99 15.53 -4.49 -9.41
C GLY A 99 16.12 -3.10 -9.66
N LEU A 100 16.82 -2.47 -8.70
CA LEU A 100 17.27 -1.08 -8.83
C LEU A 100 18.77 -0.90 -9.04
N THR A 101 19.61 -1.87 -8.67
CA THR A 101 21.07 -1.77 -8.87
C THR A 101 21.59 -2.52 -10.10
N HIS A 102 20.72 -3.10 -10.93
CA HIS A 102 21.14 -3.66 -12.22
C HIS A 102 21.37 -2.52 -13.24
N PRO A 103 22.49 -2.51 -13.99
CA PRO A 103 22.81 -1.42 -14.93
C PRO A 103 21.78 -1.28 -16.07
N GLU A 104 20.99 -2.32 -16.32
CA GLU A 104 19.94 -2.41 -17.34
C GLU A 104 18.52 -2.31 -16.74
N ALA A 105 18.38 -2.10 -15.43
CA ALA A 105 17.08 -2.17 -14.74
C ALA A 105 16.03 -1.22 -15.30
N ALA A 106 16.43 -0.01 -15.72
CA ALA A 106 15.54 0.98 -16.33
C ALA A 106 15.68 1.06 -17.85
N THR A 107 16.75 0.51 -18.43
CA THR A 107 17.14 0.71 -19.83
C THR A 107 17.05 -0.53 -20.70
N GLY A 108 17.05 -1.72 -20.11
CA GLY A 108 16.93 -3.01 -20.80
C GLY A 108 15.48 -3.46 -21.00
N LEU A 109 14.50 -2.70 -20.48
CA LEU A 109 13.09 -2.92 -20.79
C LEU A 109 12.81 -2.47 -22.23
N PRO A 110 11.94 -3.17 -22.97
CA PRO A 110 11.46 -2.71 -24.27
C PRO A 110 10.94 -1.28 -24.19
N ASP A 111 11.08 -0.49 -25.26
CA ASP A 111 10.78 0.95 -25.22
C ASP A 111 9.36 1.25 -24.70
N TRP A 112 8.38 0.41 -25.02
CA TRP A 112 7.00 0.52 -24.53
C TRP A 112 6.79 0.32 -23.01
N CYS A 113 7.78 -0.17 -22.27
CA CYS A 113 7.79 -0.28 -20.81
C CYS A 113 8.60 0.82 -20.11
N ARG A 114 9.33 1.67 -20.86
CA ARG A 114 10.25 2.64 -20.28
C ARG A 114 9.54 3.94 -19.88
N PRO A 115 9.87 4.54 -18.73
CA PRO A 115 9.39 5.87 -18.37
C PRO A 115 9.74 6.89 -19.48
N GLY A 116 8.75 7.63 -19.96
CA GLY A 116 8.91 8.63 -21.04
C GLY A 116 8.54 8.17 -22.46
N ASN A 117 8.36 6.86 -22.72
CA ASN A 117 8.04 6.37 -24.07
C ASN A 117 6.71 6.89 -24.61
N TYR A 118 5.71 7.05 -23.75
CA TYR A 118 4.40 7.51 -24.17
C TYR A 118 4.23 9.03 -24.13
N ASN A 119 5.28 9.80 -23.76
CA ASN A 119 5.18 11.24 -23.50
C ASN A 119 3.96 11.62 -22.63
N LEU A 120 3.59 10.72 -21.70
CA LEU A 120 2.51 10.86 -20.73
C LEU A 120 3.07 11.29 -19.37
#